data_AF-A0A8T6M8B9-F1
#
_entry.id   AF-A0A8T6M8B9-F1
#
_cell.length_a   1.000
_cell.length_b   1.000
_cell.length_c   1.000
_cell.angle_alpha   90.00
_cell.angle_beta   90.00
_cell.angle_gamma   90.00
#
_symmetry.space_group_name_H-M   'P 1'
#
loop_
_entity.id
_entity.type
_entity.pdbx_description
1 polymer ?
#
loop_
_entity_poly.entity_id
_entity_poly.type
_entity_poly.pdbx_seq_one_letter_code
_entity_poly.pdbx_strand_id
1 'polypeptide(L)' 'MKIKLHQILLWITIISLIVLVISTVPLLVSYLKNLDVKFPMFVTIHVWSGIILLVVVLLRVFINRKKLKIMLTN' A
#
# COMPACT_ATOMS: atom_id res chain seq x y z
N MET A 1 -10.91 -5.19 -20.83
CA MET A 1 -10.17 -5.88 -19.73
C MET A 1 -9.15 -4.98 -19.01
N LYS A 2 -8.32 -4.19 -19.71
CA LYS A 2 -7.28 -3.33 -19.09
C LYS A 2 -7.80 -2.24 -18.14
N ILE A 3 -8.97 -1.66 -18.41
CA ILE A 3 -9.60 -0.62 -17.57
C ILE A 3 -9.97 -1.20 -16.19
N LYS A 4 -10.52 -2.41 -16.15
CA LYS A 4 -10.87 -3.11 -14.90
C LYS A 4 -9.63 -3.37 -14.03
N LEU A 5 -8.50 -3.78 -14.62
CA LEU A 5 -7.26 -4.03 -13.87
C LEU A 5 -6.71 -2.74 -13.23
N HIS A 6 -6.68 -1.62 -13.96
CA HIS A 6 -6.24 -0.34 -13.38
C HIS A 6 -7.15 0.13 -12.25
N GLN A 7 -8.46 -0.03 -12.40
CA GLN A 7 -9.42 0.29 -11.33
C GLN A 7 -9.22 -0.61 -10.10
N ILE A 8 -9.06 -1.92 -10.29
CA ILE A 8 -8.79 -2.87 -9.19
C ILE A 8 -7.50 -2.48 -8.45
N LEU A 9 -6.41 -2.24 -9.19
CA LEU A 9 -5.15 -1.80 -8.58
C LEU A 9 -5.30 -0.45 -7.87
N LEU A 10 -6.26 0.40 -8.25
CA LEU A 10 -6.48 1.70 -7.62
C LEU A 10 -7.14 1.50 -6.26
N TRP A 11 -8.21 0.71 -6.24
CA TRP A 11 -8.94 0.38 -5.03
C TRP A 11 -8.06 -0.33 -4.01
N ILE A 12 -7.23 -1.29 -4.44
CA ILE A 12 -6.28 -1.95 -3.55
C ILE A 12 -5.29 -0.94 -2.94
N THR A 13 -4.76 0.00 -3.73
CA THR A 13 -3.88 1.06 -3.22
C THR A 13 -4.60 1.94 -2.19
N ILE A 14 -5.83 2.37 -2.48
CA ILE A 14 -6.63 3.23 -1.59
C ILE A 14 -6.91 2.51 -0.26
N ILE A 15 -7.40 1.28 -0.31
CA ILE A 15 -7.73 0.49 0.88
C ILE A 15 -6.47 0.24 1.72
N SER A 16 -5.36 -0.15 1.09
CA SER A 16 -4.09 -0.39 1.80
C SER A 16 -3.60 0.89 2.47
N LEU A 17 -3.66 2.03 1.77
CA LEU A 17 -3.26 3.31 2.34
C LEU A 17 -4.12 3.71 3.55
N ILE A 18 -5.45 3.54 3.46
CA ILE A 18 -6.36 3.82 4.57
C ILE A 18 -6.00 2.97 5.80
N VAL A 19 -5.82 1.66 5.60
CA VAL A 19 -5.43 0.75 6.69
C VAL A 19 -4.07 1.13 7.29
N LEU A 20 -3.12 1.52 6.45
CA LEU A 20 -1.80 1.95 6.87
C LEU A 20 -1.91 3.20 7.77
N VAL A 21 -2.63 4.23 7.32
CA VAL A 21 -2.84 5.47 8.08
C VAL A 21 -3.54 5.22 9.41
N ILE A 22 -4.62 4.44 9.41
CA ILE A 22 -5.37 4.12 10.63
C ILE A 22 -4.50 3.35 11.63
N SER A 23 -3.70 2.39 11.15
CA SER A 23 -2.82 1.60 12.02
C SER A 23 -1.61 2.40 12.54
N THR A 24 -1.16 3.44 11.85
CA THR A 24 -0.09 4.32 12.34
C THR A 24 -0.48 5.05 13.62
N VAL A 25 -1.72 5.51 13.76
CA VAL A 25 -2.17 6.30 14.91
C VAL A 25 -1.95 5.59 16.26
N PRO A 26 -2.49 4.38 16.50
CA PRO A 26 -2.26 3.67 17.76
C PRO A 26 -0.79 3.30 17.97
N LEU A 27 -0.04 2.96 16.90
CA LEU A 27 1.39 2.67 16.98
C LEU A 27 2.20 3.90 17.42
N LEU A 28 1.93 5.06 16.82
CA LEU A 28 2.58 6.31 17.15
C LEU A 28 2.24 6.76 18.58
N VAL A 29 0.98 6.64 18.99
CA VAL A 29 0.56 6.95 20.37
C VAL A 29 1.26 6.04 21.37
N SER A 30 1.33 4.72 21.08
CA SER A 30 2.02 3.76 21.93
C SER A 30 3.50 4.11 22.08
N TYR A 31 4.16 4.44 20.96
CA TYR A 31 5.56 4.86 20.93
C TYR A 31 5.79 6.14 21.75
N LEU A 32 4.99 7.19 21.53
CA LEU A 32 5.15 8.47 22.23
C LEU A 32 4.91 8.38 23.73
N LYS A 33 3.99 7.50 24.16
CA LYS A 33 3.66 7.34 25.57
C LYS A 33 4.54 6.31 26.29
N ASN A 34 5.55 5.72 25.61
CA ASN A 34 6.34 4.59 26.11
C ASN A 34 5.44 3.47 26.70
N LEU A 35 4.28 3.28 26.10
CA LEU A 35 3.36 2.25 26.51
C LEU A 35 3.91 0.94 25.97
N ASP A 36 4.25 0.02 26.87
CA ASP A 36 4.67 -1.35 26.58
C ASP A 36 3.47 -2.21 26.13
N VAL A 37 2.51 -1.58 25.46
CA VAL A 37 1.33 -2.25 24.95
C VAL A 37 1.78 -2.99 23.70
N LYS A 38 2.03 -4.27 23.90
CA LYS A 38 2.16 -5.25 22.83
C LYS A 38 0.86 -5.20 22.04
N PHE A 39 0.83 -4.40 21.00
CA PHE A 39 -0.20 -4.39 19.96
C PHE A 39 0.30 -5.19 18.75
N PRO A 40 0.60 -6.51 18.89
CA PRO A 40 1.16 -7.29 17.79
C PRO A 40 0.20 -7.30 16.59
N MET A 41 -1.10 -7.20 16.84
CA MET A 41 -2.11 -7.08 15.80
C MET A 41 -1.95 -5.81 14.95
N PHE A 42 -1.82 -4.62 15.57
CA PHE A 42 -1.67 -3.37 14.81
C PHE A 42 -0.34 -3.31 14.07
N VAL A 43 0.75 -3.79 14.70
CA VAL A 43 2.06 -3.91 14.02
C VAL A 43 1.94 -4.81 12.81
N THR A 44 1.35 -5.99 12.98
CA THR A 44 1.17 -6.97 11.89
C THR A 44 0.34 -6.38 10.74
N ILE A 45 -0.80 -5.76 11.06
CA ILE A 45 -1.67 -5.11 10.06
C ILE A 45 -0.91 -4.00 9.33
N HIS A 46 -0.19 -3.16 10.06
CA HIS A 46 0.56 -2.04 9.48
C HIS A 46 1.65 -2.53 8.51
N VAL A 47 2.46 -3.50 8.94
CA VAL A 47 3.55 -4.06 8.13
C VAL A 47 3.01 -4.73 6.87
N TRP A 48 2.01 -5.61 6.99
CA TRP A 48 1.44 -6.30 5.83
C TRP A 48 0.73 -5.35 4.88
N SER A 49 0.02 -4.35 5.40
CA SER A 49 -0.58 -3.30 4.59
C SER A 49 0.48 -2.52 3.79
N GLY A 50 1.61 -2.19 4.43
CA GLY A 50 2.75 -1.54 3.78
C GLY A 50 3.35 -2.38 2.66
N ILE A 51 3.52 -3.69 2.89
CA ILE A 51 4.01 -4.63 1.87
C ILE A 51 3.06 -4.70 0.66
N ILE A 52 1.75 -4.84 0.91
CA ILE A 52 0.75 -4.87 -0.16
C ILE A 52 0.79 -3.57 -0.96
N LEU A 53 0.85 -2.43 -0.28
CA LEU A 53 0.93 -1.12 -0.92
C LEU A 53 2.18 -1.02 -1.81
N LEU A 54 3.33 -1.42 -1.31
CA LEU A 54 4.60 -1.42 -2.06
C LEU A 54 4.51 -2.27 -3.32
N VAL A 55 4.05 -3.52 -3.20
CA VAL A 55 3.92 -4.46 -4.33
C VAL A 55 2.99 -3.89 -5.40
N VAL A 56 1.84 -3.35 -5.01
CA VAL A 56 0.85 -2.80 -5.94
C VAL A 56 1.37 -1.55 -6.64
N VAL A 57 2.09 -0.68 -5.94
CA VAL A 57 2.73 0.50 -6.52
C VAL A 57 3.82 0.11 -7.52
N LEU A 58 4.70 -0.84 -7.16
CA LEU A 58 5.74 -1.32 -8.07
C LEU A 58 5.12 -1.96 -9.34
N LEU A 59 4.06 -2.75 -9.18
CA LEU A 59 3.33 -3.33 -10.30
C LEU A 59 2.74 -2.26 -11.22
N ARG A 60 2.13 -1.20 -10.64
CA ARG A 60 1.61 -0.06 -11.41
C ARG A 60 2.71 0.67 -12.18
N VAL A 61 3.86 0.92 -11.54
CA VAL A 61 5.02 1.55 -12.19
C VAL A 61 5.52 0.68 -13.35
N PHE A 62 5.63 -0.64 -13.14
CA PHE A 62 6.06 -1.56 -14.19
C PHE A 62 5.11 -1.58 -15.39
N ILE A 63 3.80 -1.66 -15.15
CA ILE A 63 2.77 -1.61 -16.19
C ILE A 63 2.86 -0.30 -16.98
N ASN A 64 3.02 0.83 -16.29
CA ASN A 64 3.13 2.15 -16.91
C ASN A 64 4.41 2.29 -17.74
N ARG A 65 5.55 1.81 -17.25
CA ARG A 65 6.82 1.78 -18.00
C ARG A 65 6.69 0.94 -19.27
N LYS A 66 6.06 -0.23 -19.19
CA LYS A 66 5.82 -1.09 -20.36
C LYS A 66 4.93 -0.39 -21.39
N LYS A 67 3.86 0.29 -20.94
CA LYS A 67 2.97 1.05 -21.82
C LYS A 67 3.71 2.20 -22.52
N LEU A 68 4.53 2.95 -21.78
CA LEU A 68 5.33 4.04 -22.32
C LEU A 68 6.33 3.54 -23.37
N LYS A 69 7.04 2.44 -23.08
CA LYS A 69 7.99 1.83 -24.02
C LYS A 69 7.31 1.46 -25.34
N ILE A 70 6.13 0.83 -25.30
CA ILE A 70 5.38 0.46 -26.50
C ILE A 70 4.97 1.69 -27.31
N MET A 71 4.60 2.79 -26.65
CA MET A 71 4.19 4.03 -27.32
C MET A 71 5.36 4.78 -27.98
N LEU A 72 6.59 4.58 -27.50
CA LEU A 72 7.79 5.21 -28.05
C LEU A 72 8.44 4.39 -29.18
N THR A 73 8.11 3.10 -29.31
CA THR A 73 8.68 2.20 -30.31
C THR A 73 7.75 1.91 -31.49
N ASN A 74 6.50 2.38 -31.45
CA ASN A 74 5.51 2.34 -32.52
C ASN A 74 5.26 3.76 -33.03
#